data_AF-A0A2S6U3I8-F1
#
_entry.id   AF-A0A2S6U3I8-F1
#
_cell.length_a   1.000
_cell.length_b   1.000
_cell.length_c   1.000
_cell.angle_alpha   90.00
_cell.angle_beta   90.00
_cell.angle_gamma   90.00
#
_symmetry.space_group_name_H-M   'P 1'
#
loop_
_entity.id
_entity.type
_entity.pdbx_description
1 polymer ?
#
loop_
_entity_poly.entity_id
_entity_poly.type
_entity_poly.pdbx_seq_one_letter_code
_entity_poly.pdbx_strand_id
1 'polypeptide(L)'
;FYDNRVVDIAARIEPSARGELEITDVNKAYLELGDLSVEKIGRGFAWLDTGTHDSLLDASNFVRTIEKRQNLKIACLEEIALRQGFIGLDQLDIIIGDMKENAYRSYLRQLADCWDDLV
;
A
#
# COMPACT_ATOMS: atom_id res chain seq x y z
N PHE A 1 -7.98 8.33 -7.40
CA PHE A 1 -9.23 7.99 -6.69
C PHE A 1 -10.39 8.31 -7.61
N TYR A 2 -11.48 7.55 -7.53
CA TYR A 2 -12.66 7.76 -8.37
C TYR A 2 -13.93 7.75 -7.52
N ASP A 3 -14.96 8.44 -8.00
CA ASP A 3 -16.31 8.32 -7.47
C ASP A 3 -17.06 7.16 -8.15
N ASN A 4 -18.35 6.98 -7.80
CA ASN A 4 -19.15 5.86 -8.28
C ASN A 4 -19.38 5.85 -9.81
N ARG A 5 -19.21 6.98 -10.52
CA ARG A 5 -19.39 7.06 -11.99
C ARG A 5 -18.40 6.16 -12.73
N VAL A 6 -17.29 5.80 -12.08
CA VAL A 6 -16.25 4.93 -12.64
C VAL A 6 -16.80 3.59 -13.13
N VAL A 7 -17.87 3.07 -12.50
CA VAL A 7 -18.48 1.80 -12.89
C VAL A 7 -19.11 1.91 -14.29
N ASP A 8 -19.91 2.95 -14.52
CA ASP A 8 -20.56 3.19 -15.81
C ASP A 8 -19.56 3.60 -16.89
N ILE A 9 -18.53 4.38 -16.52
CA ILE A 9 -17.43 4.74 -17.41
C ILE A 9 -16.69 3.48 -17.86
N ALA A 10 -16.25 2.64 -16.91
CA ALA A 10 -15.50 1.41 -17.22
C ALA A 10 -16.32 0.43 -18.08
N ALA A 11 -17.62 0.32 -17.84
CA ALA A 11 -18.53 -0.53 -18.62
C ALA A 11 -18.67 -0.10 -20.09
N ARG A 12 -18.32 1.14 -20.44
CA ARG A 12 -18.41 1.69 -21.80
C ARG A 12 -17.08 1.77 -22.53
N ILE A 13 -15.97 1.43 -21.87
CA ILE A 13 -14.64 1.46 -22.49
C ILE A 13 -14.54 0.35 -23.55
N GLU A 14 -14.00 0.70 -24.70
CA GLU A 14 -13.69 -0.24 -25.77
C GLU A 14 -12.26 -0.78 -25.62
N PRO A 15 -11.97 -2.03 -26.03
CA PRO A 15 -10.63 -2.57 -26.01
C PRO A 15 -9.65 -1.72 -26.83
N SER A 16 -8.46 -1.49 -26.27
CA SER A 16 -7.39 -0.78 -26.95
C SER A 16 -6.76 -1.59 -28.09
N ALA A 17 -5.77 -1.01 -28.78
CA ALA A 17 -5.02 -1.70 -29.83
C ALA A 17 -4.32 -2.99 -29.33
N ARG A 18 -4.06 -3.13 -28.03
CA ARG A 18 -3.52 -4.35 -27.41
C ARG A 18 -4.59 -5.28 -26.81
N GLY A 19 -5.87 -4.94 -26.99
CA GLY A 19 -7.01 -5.75 -26.55
C GLY A 19 -7.36 -5.63 -25.06
N GLU A 20 -6.89 -4.57 -24.38
CA GLU A 20 -7.13 -4.34 -22.96
C GLU A 20 -8.15 -3.22 -22.73
N LEU A 21 -8.87 -3.27 -21.60
CA LEU A 21 -9.68 -2.15 -21.12
C LEU A 21 -8.78 -1.24 -20.28
N GLU A 22 -8.42 -0.08 -20.82
CA GLU A 22 -7.34 0.76 -20.26
C GLU A 22 -7.81 1.66 -19.12
N ILE A 23 -7.07 1.66 -18.00
CA ILE A 23 -7.25 2.67 -16.95
C ILE A 23 -7.03 4.11 -17.46
N THR A 24 -6.22 4.27 -18.51
CA THR A 24 -5.99 5.55 -19.18
C THR A 24 -7.27 6.10 -19.82
N ASP A 25 -8.15 5.25 -20.34
CA ASP A 25 -9.41 5.70 -20.94
C ASP A 25 -10.44 6.08 -19.87
N VAL A 26 -10.43 5.41 -18.70
CA VAL A 26 -11.14 5.88 -17.51
C VAL A 26 -10.67 7.29 -17.14
N ASN A 27 -9.35 7.51 -17.05
CA ASN A 27 -8.79 8.82 -16.71
C ASN A 27 -9.16 9.91 -17.73
N LYS A 28 -9.16 9.59 -19.03
CA LYS A 28 -9.59 10.53 -20.08
C LYS A 28 -11.04 10.92 -19.95
N ALA A 29 -11.94 9.98 -19.62
CA ALA A 29 -13.34 10.30 -19.38
C ALA A 29 -13.51 11.34 -18.25
N TYR A 30 -12.79 11.17 -17.13
CA TYR A 30 -12.78 12.17 -16.05
C TYR A 30 -12.13 13.50 -16.48
N LEU A 31 -11.11 13.47 -17.34
CA LEU A 31 -10.48 14.67 -17.90
C LEU A 31 -11.45 15.45 -18.80
N GLU A 32 -12.19 14.76 -19.67
CA GLU A 32 -13.20 15.35 -20.56
C GLU A 32 -14.37 15.98 -19.79
N LEU A 33 -14.71 15.41 -18.63
CA LEU A 33 -15.68 15.98 -17.69
C LEU A 33 -15.15 17.20 -16.92
N GLY A 34 -13.84 17.48 -16.97
CA GLY A 34 -13.20 18.52 -16.16
C GLY A 34 -13.06 18.17 -14.67
N ASP A 35 -13.34 16.91 -14.31
CA ASP A 35 -13.38 16.40 -12.93
C ASP A 35 -12.11 15.60 -12.57
N LEU A 36 -11.07 15.65 -13.40
CA LEU A 36 -9.78 15.04 -13.11
C LEU A 36 -8.90 15.97 -12.28
N SER A 37 -8.50 15.51 -11.09
CA SER A 37 -7.48 16.16 -10.26
C SER A 37 -6.20 15.33 -10.24
N VAL A 38 -5.04 15.99 -10.25
CA VAL A 38 -3.73 15.33 -10.22
C VAL A 38 -2.92 15.76 -9.00
N GLU A 39 -2.46 14.77 -8.23
CA GLU A 39 -1.52 14.97 -7.14
C GLU A 39 -0.10 14.68 -7.61
N LYS A 40 0.80 15.65 -7.46
CA LYS A 40 2.20 15.52 -7.93
C LYS A 40 3.06 14.92 -6.83
N ILE A 41 3.52 13.70 -7.06
CA ILE A 41 4.49 13.03 -6.20
C ILE A 41 5.89 13.57 -6.51
N GLY A 42 6.36 14.49 -5.67
CA GLY A 42 7.62 15.20 -5.86
C GLY A 42 8.87 14.40 -5.45
N ARG A 43 10.04 15.04 -5.58
CA ARG A 43 11.31 14.48 -5.10
C ARG A 43 11.24 14.21 -3.60
N GLY A 44 11.62 13.00 -3.19
CA GLY A 44 11.54 12.52 -1.79
C GLY A 44 10.62 11.32 -1.60
N PHE A 45 9.77 11.04 -2.59
CA PHE A 45 8.98 9.82 -2.65
C PHE A 45 9.69 8.74 -3.48
N ALA A 46 9.41 7.48 -3.16
CA ALA A 46 9.81 6.33 -3.96
C ALA A 46 8.57 5.70 -4.58
N TRP A 47 8.55 5.61 -5.91
CA TRP A 47 7.57 4.84 -6.68
C TRP A 47 8.33 3.77 -7.44
N LEU A 48 8.10 2.50 -7.07
CA LEU A 48 8.86 1.36 -7.55
C LEU A 48 7.92 0.45 -8.33
N ASP A 49 8.25 0.20 -9.59
CA ASP A 49 7.61 -0.83 -10.40
C ASP A 49 8.43 -2.13 -10.29
N THR A 50 7.77 -3.28 -10.34
CA THR A 50 8.39 -4.60 -10.16
C THR A 50 8.22 -5.49 -11.39
N GLY A 51 8.11 -4.90 -12.59
CA GLY A 51 7.85 -5.59 -13.85
C GLY A 51 9.02 -6.41 -14.40
N THR A 52 10.25 -6.23 -13.89
CA THR A 52 11.45 -6.98 -14.30
C THR A 52 12.19 -7.56 -13.10
N HIS A 53 13.01 -8.60 -13.32
CA HIS A 53 13.85 -9.18 -12.26
C HIS A 53 14.73 -8.15 -11.55
N ASP A 54 15.35 -7.25 -12.31
CA ASP A 54 16.20 -6.19 -11.76
C ASP A 54 15.38 -5.18 -10.95
N SER A 55 14.24 -4.71 -11.49
CA SER A 55 13.37 -3.75 -10.79
C SER A 55 12.79 -4.31 -9.49
N LEU A 56 12.46 -5.62 -9.46
CA LEU A 56 12.01 -6.32 -8.26
C LEU A 56 13.13 -6.42 -7.22
N LEU A 57 14.36 -6.70 -7.64
CA LEU A 57 15.51 -6.75 -6.74
C LEU A 57 15.81 -5.36 -6.16
N ASP A 58 15.73 -4.32 -6.96
CA ASP A 58 15.90 -2.93 -6.53
C ASP A 58 14.83 -2.54 -5.51
N ALA A 59 13.56 -2.87 -5.77
CA ALA A 59 12.46 -2.63 -4.83
C ALA A 59 12.68 -3.36 -3.49
N SER A 60 13.10 -4.62 -3.55
CA SER A 60 13.41 -5.42 -2.37
C SER A 60 14.57 -4.84 -1.56
N ASN A 61 15.62 -4.38 -2.24
CA ASN A 61 16.78 -3.73 -1.61
C ASN A 61 16.40 -2.39 -0.98
N PHE A 62 15.52 -1.62 -1.62
CA PHE A 62 15.00 -0.36 -1.09
C PHE A 62 14.27 -0.59 0.24
N VAL A 63 13.26 -1.48 0.26
CA VAL A 63 12.50 -1.82 1.47
C VAL A 63 13.42 -2.31 2.58
N ARG A 64 14.28 -3.29 2.28
CA ARG A 64 15.24 -3.83 3.27
C ARG A 64 16.14 -2.75 3.88
N THR A 65 16.56 -1.77 3.09
CA THR A 65 17.45 -0.70 3.56
C THR A 65 16.74 0.25 4.51
N ILE A 66 15.49 0.60 4.20
CA ILE A 66 14.66 1.46 5.05
C ILE A 66 14.36 0.76 6.38
N GLU A 67 13.85 -0.49 6.34
CA GLU A 67 13.49 -1.22 7.55
C GLU A 67 14.68 -1.42 8.50
N LYS A 68 15.86 -1.74 7.95
CA LYS A 68 17.09 -1.90 8.76
C LYS A 68 17.55 -0.63 9.46
N ARG A 69 17.23 0.55 8.94
CA ARG A 69 17.69 1.83 9.51
C ARG A 69 16.68 2.46 10.45
N GLN A 70 15.39 2.28 10.18
CA GLN A 70 14.34 2.97 10.94
C GLN A 70 13.71 2.11 12.02
N ASN A 71 14.04 0.80 12.09
CA ASN A 71 13.42 -0.16 13.00
C ASN A 71 11.88 -0.15 12.93
N LEU A 72 11.35 0.20 11.76
CA LEU A 72 9.95 0.23 11.40
C LEU A 72 9.75 -0.62 10.15
N LYS A 73 8.57 -1.22 10.01
CA LYS A 73 8.21 -2.02 8.83
C LYS A 73 7.44 -1.21 7.81
N ILE A 74 7.74 -1.42 6.53
CA ILE A 74 6.94 -0.87 5.44
C ILE A 74 5.79 -1.84 5.17
N ALA A 75 4.55 -1.33 5.17
CA ALA A 75 3.34 -2.11 4.90
C ALA A 75 3.10 -3.29 5.87
N CYS A 76 3.44 -3.12 7.16
CA CYS A 76 2.98 -4.03 8.22
C CYS A 76 1.48 -3.84 8.46
N LEU A 77 0.67 -4.80 8.03
CA LEU A 77 -0.80 -4.64 8.01
C LEU A 77 -1.41 -4.61 9.41
N GLU A 78 -0.87 -5.39 10.34
CA GLU A 78 -1.33 -5.44 11.73
C GLU A 78 -1.05 -4.13 12.46
N GLU A 79 0.13 -3.54 12.25
CA GLU A 79 0.45 -2.20 12.77
C GLU A 79 -0.47 -1.13 12.18
N ILE A 80 -0.68 -1.15 10.86
CA ILE A 80 -1.58 -0.20 10.20
C ILE A 80 -3.00 -0.35 10.77
N ALA A 81 -3.50 -1.58 10.91
CA ALA A 81 -4.83 -1.85 11.45
C ALA A 81 -4.96 -1.35 12.90
N LEU A 82 -3.95 -1.56 13.74
CA LEU A 82 -3.94 -1.05 15.10
C LEU A 82 -3.92 0.49 15.15
N ARG A 83 -3.05 1.14 14.36
CA ARG A 83 -2.96 2.61 14.27
C ARG A 83 -4.23 3.26 13.71
N GLN A 84 -4.93 2.58 12.80
CA GLN A 84 -6.22 3.05 12.26
C GLN A 84 -7.41 2.72 13.18
N GLY A 85 -7.18 1.99 14.28
CA GLY A 85 -8.24 1.58 15.21
C GLY A 85 -9.17 0.49 14.66
N PHE A 86 -8.76 -0.23 13.62
CA PHE A 86 -9.50 -1.38 13.08
C PHE A 86 -9.40 -2.60 14.01
N ILE A 87 -8.31 -2.69 14.76
CA ILE A 87 -8.11 -3.68 15.83
C ILE A 87 -7.62 -3.02 17.11
N GLY A 88 -7.87 -3.63 18.25
CA GLY A 88 -7.27 -3.26 19.55
C GLY A 88 -6.06 -4.13 19.90
N LEU A 89 -5.37 -3.79 21.01
CA LEU A 89 -4.22 -4.54 21.51
C LEU A 89 -4.55 -6.01 21.79
N ASP A 90 -5.71 -6.30 22.39
CA ASP A 90 -6.14 -7.67 22.68
C ASP A 90 -6.24 -8.53 21.39
N GLN A 91 -6.69 -7.93 20.29
CA GLN A 91 -6.79 -8.62 19.00
C GLN A 91 -5.41 -8.79 18.35
N LEU A 92 -4.53 -7.80 18.48
CA LEU A 92 -3.14 -7.93 18.03
C LEU A 92 -2.43 -9.07 18.80
N ASP A 93 -2.66 -9.18 20.09
CA ASP A 93 -2.07 -10.24 20.92
C ASP A 93 -2.46 -11.65 20.48
N ILE A 94 -3.74 -11.84 20.10
CA ILE A 94 -4.22 -13.10 19.52
C ILE A 94 -3.48 -13.40 18.22
N ILE A 95 -3.36 -12.42 17.31
CA ILE A 95 -2.64 -12.58 16.03
C ILE A 95 -1.18 -12.99 16.27
N ILE A 96 -0.48 -12.32 17.20
CA ILE A 96 0.91 -12.65 17.52
C ILE A 96 1.01 -14.04 18.18
N GLY A 97 0.01 -14.44 18.96
CA GLY A 97 -0.09 -15.76 19.61
C GLY A 97 -0.13 -16.91 18.61
N ASP A 98 -0.81 -16.71 17.47
CA ASP A 98 -0.94 -17.71 16.40
C ASP A 98 0.28 -17.77 15.46
N MET A 99 1.20 -16.80 15.55
CA MET A 99 2.40 -16.75 14.72
C MET A 99 3.53 -17.63 15.27
N LYS A 100 4.23 -18.32 14.36
CA LYS A 100 5.52 -18.96 14.68
C LYS A 100 6.58 -17.91 14.98
N GLU A 101 7.57 -18.28 15.79
CA GLU A 101 8.72 -17.43 16.08
C GLU A 101 9.46 -17.02 14.79
N ASN A 102 9.52 -15.71 14.55
CA ASN A 102 10.28 -15.09 13.47
C ASN A 102 10.43 -13.58 13.75
N ALA A 103 11.25 -12.90 12.95
CA ALA A 103 11.53 -11.47 13.12
C ALA A 103 10.29 -10.57 12.96
N TYR A 104 9.26 -11.00 12.21
CA TYR A 104 8.02 -10.25 12.07
C TYR A 104 7.17 -10.33 13.34
N ARG A 105 7.05 -11.52 13.92
CA ARG A 105 6.40 -11.74 15.23
C ARG A 105 7.06 -10.92 16.32
N SER A 106 8.40 -10.93 16.37
CA SER A 106 9.16 -10.14 17.35
C SER A 106 8.90 -8.64 17.21
N TYR A 107 8.79 -8.13 15.98
CA TYR A 107 8.44 -6.75 15.71
C TYR A 107 7.04 -6.39 16.24
N LEU A 108 6.03 -7.21 15.93
CA LEU A 108 4.66 -6.97 16.40
C LEU A 108 4.56 -7.04 17.93
N ARG A 109 5.30 -7.95 18.56
CA ARG A 109 5.39 -8.04 20.02
C ARG A 109 5.97 -6.76 20.62
N GLN A 110 7.09 -6.29 20.08
CA GLN A 110 7.71 -5.04 20.51
C GLN A 110 6.77 -3.83 20.33
N LEU A 111 6.02 -3.79 19.22
CA LEU A 111 5.02 -2.76 18.97
C LEU A 111 3.91 -2.76 20.03
N ALA A 112 3.38 -3.93 20.36
CA ALA A 112 2.32 -4.07 21.38
C ALA A 112 2.82 -3.65 22.77
N ASP A 113 4.04 -4.06 23.13
CA ASP A 113 4.64 -3.76 24.45
C ASP A 113 4.94 -2.26 24.63
N CYS A 114 5.29 -1.55 23.56
CA CYS A 114 5.60 -0.11 23.59
C CYS A 114 4.45 0.77 23.11
N TRP A 115 3.23 0.23 22.99
CA TRP A 115 2.12 0.93 22.34
C TRP A 115 1.76 2.26 23.02
N ASP A 116 1.69 2.26 24.36
CA ASP A 116 1.33 3.44 25.16
C ASP A 116 2.39 4.55 25.09
N ASP A 117 3.65 4.22 24.74
CA ASP A 117 4.74 5.20 24.59
C ASP A 117 4.81 5.80 23.18
N LEU A 118 4.12 5.20 22.20
CA LEU A 118 4.19 5.55 20.77
C LEU A 118 2.99 6.37 20.27
N VAL A 119 1.94 6.52 21.09
CA VAL A 119 0.69 7.24 20.81
C VAL A 119 0.58 8.46 21.70
#